data_AF-A0A350D728-F1
#
_entry.id   AF-A0A350D728-F1
#
_cell.length_a   1.000
_cell.length_b   1.000
_cell.length_c   1.000
_cell.angle_alpha   90.00
_cell.angle_beta   90.00
_cell.angle_gamma   90.00
#
_symmetry.space_group_name_H-M   'P 1'
#
loop_
_entity.id
_entity.type
_entity.pdbx_description
1 polymer ?
#
loop_
_entity_poly.entity_id
_entity_poly.type
_entity_poly.pdbx_seq_one_letter_code
_entity_poly.pdbx_strand_id
1 'polypeptide(L)'
;MGKDTIVIGVIGSDCHSVGNKILELFFTSEGFKVVNLGVMVSQQEFIDAAIETNAKAILVSSLYGHGEIDCQGFRDLCLEKGLDPIVLYVGGNLVVGKTPFSVVEEKFKRMGFDRVFTPDIDLKQVAELLRQDIKEKFGSSLNGQENKSQSNQNKQLSQAAQADQNNRQEPEGSRTK
;
A
#
# COMPACT_ATOMS: atom_id res chain seq x y z
N MET A 1 13.51 -11.55 0.64
CA MET A 1 12.15 -11.00 0.42
C MET A 1 11.93 -10.90 -1.08
N GLY A 2 10.75 -11.25 -1.58
CA GLY A 2 10.41 -11.06 -2.99
C GLY A 2 10.28 -9.58 -3.34
N LYS A 3 10.38 -9.25 -4.64
CA LYS A 3 10.12 -7.88 -5.13
C LYS A 3 8.62 -7.58 -5.01
N ASP A 4 8.27 -6.39 -4.53
CA ASP A 4 6.87 -5.93 -4.55
C ASP A 4 6.41 -5.77 -6.01
N THR A 5 5.27 -6.37 -6.33
CA THR A 5 4.66 -6.27 -7.66
C THR A 5 3.81 -5.01 -7.75
N ILE A 6 3.97 -4.25 -8.83
CA ILE A 6 3.17 -3.07 -9.13
C ILE A 6 2.60 -3.17 -10.54
N VAL A 7 1.37 -2.71 -10.74
CA VAL A 7 0.75 -2.58 -12.06
C VAL A 7 0.82 -1.13 -12.49
N ILE A 8 1.26 -0.88 -13.73
CA ILE A 8 1.28 0.45 -14.34
C ILE A 8 0.56 0.45 -15.69
N GLY A 9 0.06 1.61 -16.09
CA GLY A 9 -0.54 1.78 -17.41
C GLY A 9 -1.13 3.17 -17.61
N VAL A 10 -1.56 3.44 -18.83
CA VAL A 10 -2.26 4.68 -19.20
C VAL A 10 -3.75 4.40 -19.37
N ILE A 11 -4.59 5.07 -18.60
CA ILE A 11 -6.02 4.76 -18.48
C ILE A 11 -6.86 5.36 -19.60
N GLY A 12 -7.97 4.72 -19.92
CA GLY A 12 -9.04 5.28 -20.75
C GLY A 12 -8.68 5.28 -22.23
N SER A 13 -8.90 6.40 -22.91
CA SER A 13 -8.55 6.55 -24.34
C SER A 13 -7.19 7.22 -24.57
N ASP A 14 -6.38 7.32 -23.53
CA ASP A 14 -5.08 7.99 -23.57
C ASP A 14 -3.98 7.07 -24.13
N CYS A 15 -3.32 7.54 -25.20
CA CYS A 15 -2.28 6.80 -25.94
C CYS A 15 -0.83 7.23 -25.64
N HIS A 16 -0.61 8.08 -24.63
CA HIS A 16 0.72 8.61 -24.31
C HIS A 16 1.66 7.55 -23.72
N SER A 17 2.39 6.84 -24.58
CA SER A 17 3.20 5.67 -24.20
C SER A 17 4.59 6.00 -23.63
N VAL A 18 5.17 7.15 -23.97
CA VAL A 18 6.57 7.49 -23.62
C VAL A 18 6.77 7.57 -22.10
N GLY A 19 5.93 8.34 -21.41
CA GLY A 19 5.99 8.47 -19.95
C GLY A 19 5.83 7.12 -19.27
N ASN A 20 4.87 6.32 -19.72
CA ASN A 20 4.65 4.97 -19.20
C ASN A 20 5.88 4.06 -19.36
N LYS A 21 6.59 4.14 -20.50
CA LYS A 21 7.83 3.36 -20.68
C LYS A 21 8.96 3.82 -19.76
N ILE A 22 9.06 5.12 -19.50
CA ILE A 22 10.01 5.68 -18.54
C ILE A 22 9.70 5.15 -17.13
N LEU A 23 8.44 5.15 -16.71
CA LEU A 23 8.01 4.60 -15.42
C LEU A 23 8.37 3.12 -15.30
N GLU A 24 8.13 2.32 -16.34
CA GLU A 24 8.47 0.89 -16.36
C GLU A 24 9.96 0.65 -16.10
N LEU A 25 10.83 1.35 -16.85
CA LEU A 25 12.27 1.21 -16.72
C LEU A 25 12.75 1.69 -15.35
N PHE A 26 12.24 2.82 -14.89
CA PHE A 26 12.60 3.41 -13.61
C PHE A 26 12.22 2.49 -12.44
N PHE A 27 10.95 2.10 -12.31
CA PHE A 27 10.52 1.26 -11.19
C PHE A 27 11.15 -0.14 -11.24
N THR A 28 11.43 -0.67 -12.43
CA THR A 28 12.20 -1.92 -12.56
C THR A 28 13.62 -1.75 -12.01
N SER A 29 14.28 -0.62 -12.30
CA SER A 29 15.62 -0.30 -11.75
C SER A 29 15.60 -0.07 -10.24
N GLU A 30 14.49 0.45 -9.70
CA GLU A 30 14.24 0.58 -8.25
C GLU A 30 13.84 -0.74 -7.58
N GLY A 31 13.90 -1.86 -8.31
CA GLY A 31 13.74 -3.20 -7.73
C GLY A 31 12.30 -3.67 -7.59
N PHE A 32 11.30 -2.96 -8.13
CA PHE A 32 9.93 -3.46 -8.21
C PHE A 32 9.79 -4.52 -9.31
N LYS A 33 8.79 -5.41 -9.17
CA LYS A 33 8.32 -6.23 -10.28
C LYS A 33 7.21 -5.47 -10.98
N VAL A 34 7.51 -4.90 -12.15
CA VAL A 34 6.56 -4.07 -12.90
C VAL A 34 5.75 -4.91 -13.87
N VAL A 35 4.43 -4.78 -13.79
CA VAL A 35 3.47 -5.32 -14.76
C VAL A 35 2.92 -4.13 -15.53
N ASN A 36 3.40 -3.92 -16.75
CA ASN A 36 3.00 -2.79 -17.59
C ASN A 36 1.90 -3.22 -18.56
N LEU A 37 0.72 -2.60 -18.43
CA LEU A 37 -0.44 -2.86 -19.28
C LEU A 37 -0.43 -2.05 -20.59
N GLY A 38 0.52 -1.12 -20.73
CA GLY A 38 0.64 -0.27 -21.91
C GLY A 38 -0.25 0.96 -21.83
N VAL A 39 -1.01 1.21 -22.89
CA VAL A 39 -1.84 2.41 -23.05
C VAL A 39 -3.27 2.03 -23.38
N MET A 40 -4.18 2.99 -23.25
CA MET A 40 -5.61 2.80 -23.50
C MET A 40 -6.22 1.66 -22.67
N VAL A 41 -5.84 1.60 -21.39
CA VAL A 41 -6.17 0.51 -20.47
C VAL A 41 -7.46 0.83 -19.72
N SER A 42 -8.38 -0.11 -19.68
CA SER A 42 -9.62 0.01 -18.91
C SER A 42 -9.38 -0.22 -17.40
N GLN A 43 -10.29 0.29 -16.56
CA GLN A 43 -10.27 0.02 -15.12
C GLN A 43 -10.27 -1.48 -14.81
N GLN A 44 -11.03 -2.27 -15.57
CA GLN A 44 -11.13 -3.72 -15.36
C GLN A 44 -9.80 -4.42 -15.64
N GLU A 45 -9.09 -4.05 -16.71
CA GLU A 45 -7.76 -4.61 -17.03
C GLU A 45 -6.73 -4.32 -15.93
N PHE A 46 -6.76 -3.12 -15.34
CA PHE A 46 -5.91 -2.81 -14.18
C PHE A 46 -6.18 -3.74 -13.00
N ILE A 47 -7.46 -3.96 -12.69
CA ILE A 47 -7.86 -4.76 -11.54
C ILE A 47 -7.55 -6.24 -11.78
N ASP A 48 -7.86 -6.77 -12.96
CA ASP A 48 -7.59 -8.16 -13.32
C ASP A 48 -6.09 -8.43 -13.22
N ALA A 49 -5.26 -7.57 -13.80
CA ALA A 49 -3.81 -7.69 -13.70
C ALA A 49 -3.30 -7.60 -12.26
N ALA A 50 -3.88 -6.73 -11.43
CA ALA A 50 -3.49 -6.60 -10.02
C ALA A 50 -3.82 -7.87 -9.23
N ILE A 51 -4.97 -8.49 -9.49
CA ILE A 51 -5.39 -9.76 -8.87
C ILE A 51 -4.49 -10.90 -9.34
N GLU A 52 -4.31 -11.08 -10.66
CA GLU A 52 -3.52 -12.16 -11.25
C GLU A 52 -2.07 -12.14 -10.78
N THR A 53 -1.52 -10.95 -10.54
CA THR A 53 -0.11 -10.78 -10.20
C THR A 53 0.15 -10.53 -8.71
N ASN A 54 -0.91 -10.53 -7.88
CA ASN A 54 -0.88 -10.19 -6.46
C ASN A 54 -0.15 -8.86 -6.21
N ALA A 55 -0.50 -7.85 -7.00
CA ALA A 55 0.11 -6.54 -6.94
C ALA A 55 -0.20 -5.84 -5.61
N LYS A 56 0.75 -5.01 -5.16
CA LYS A 56 0.63 -4.18 -3.96
C LYS A 56 0.25 -2.74 -4.29
N ALA A 57 0.42 -2.34 -5.54
CA ALA A 57 0.02 -1.03 -6.01
C ALA A 57 -0.43 -1.04 -7.48
N ILE A 58 -1.33 -0.11 -7.80
CA ILE A 58 -1.69 0.28 -9.17
C ILE A 58 -1.31 1.75 -9.34
N LEU A 59 -0.51 2.06 -10.36
CA LEU A 59 -0.10 3.41 -10.72
C LEU A 59 -0.72 3.77 -12.07
N VAL A 60 -1.67 4.70 -12.04
CA VAL A 60 -2.43 5.16 -13.20
C VAL A 60 -1.79 6.41 -13.80
N SER A 61 -1.58 6.40 -15.11
CA SER A 61 -1.14 7.57 -15.87
C SER A 61 -2.30 8.14 -16.70
N SER A 62 -2.43 9.47 -16.75
CA SER A 62 -3.29 10.19 -17.69
C SER A 62 -2.71 11.58 -18.00
N LEU A 63 -2.52 11.91 -19.27
CA LEU A 63 -1.90 13.14 -19.77
C LEU A 63 -2.82 14.00 -20.65
N TYR A 64 -3.97 13.47 -21.05
CA TYR A 64 -4.90 14.16 -21.95
C TYR A 64 -6.05 14.93 -21.27
N GLY A 65 -6.00 15.11 -19.95
CA GLY A 65 -6.93 15.96 -19.22
C GLY A 65 -8.31 15.37 -18.88
N HIS A 66 -8.56 14.10 -19.19
CA HIS A 66 -9.84 13.42 -18.88
C HIS A 66 -9.73 12.39 -17.75
N GLY A 67 -8.65 12.45 -16.95
CA GLY A 67 -8.42 11.50 -15.87
C GLY A 67 -9.55 11.43 -14.84
N GLU A 68 -10.29 12.52 -14.64
CA GLU A 68 -11.47 12.52 -13.74
C GLU A 68 -12.56 11.55 -14.21
N ILE A 69 -12.86 11.55 -15.51
CA ILE A 69 -13.88 10.67 -16.09
C ILE A 69 -13.37 9.23 -16.06
N ASP A 70 -12.12 9.01 -16.46
CA ASP A 70 -11.55 7.66 -16.57
C ASP A 70 -11.34 6.99 -15.21
N CYS A 71 -11.09 7.76 -14.15
CA CYS A 71 -10.82 7.25 -12.81
C CYS A 71 -12.06 7.23 -11.91
N GLN A 72 -13.21 7.74 -12.38
CA GLN A 72 -14.43 7.78 -11.59
C GLN A 72 -14.86 6.35 -11.21
N GLY A 73 -15.11 6.13 -9.91
CA GLY A 73 -15.52 4.83 -9.37
C GLY A 73 -14.42 3.78 -9.29
N PHE A 74 -13.16 4.11 -9.63
CA PHE A 74 -12.10 3.12 -9.72
C PHE A 74 -11.77 2.46 -8.37
N ARG A 75 -11.77 3.23 -7.28
CA ARG A 75 -11.60 2.68 -5.91
C ARG A 75 -12.74 1.74 -5.54
N ASP A 76 -13.98 2.13 -5.80
CA ASP A 76 -15.16 1.32 -5.48
C ASP A 76 -15.11 -0.01 -6.22
N LEU A 77 -14.73 0.02 -7.50
CA LEU A 77 -14.55 -1.19 -8.30
C LEU A 77 -13.42 -2.09 -7.75
N CYS A 78 -12.33 -1.52 -7.25
CA CYS A 78 -11.29 -2.30 -6.56
C CYS A 78 -11.87 -3.03 -5.33
N LEU A 79 -12.65 -2.32 -4.50
CA LEU A 79 -13.28 -2.90 -3.31
C LEU A 79 -14.28 -4.01 -3.66
N GLU A 80 -15.13 -3.78 -4.66
CA GLU A 80 -16.11 -4.76 -5.14
C GLU A 80 -15.45 -6.06 -5.63
N LYS A 81 -14.26 -5.97 -6.22
CA LYS A 81 -13.48 -7.11 -6.70
C LYS A 81 -12.61 -7.75 -5.62
N GLY A 82 -12.70 -7.29 -4.37
CA GLY A 82 -11.91 -7.81 -3.25
C GLY A 82 -10.44 -7.38 -3.27
N LEU A 83 -10.10 -6.32 -4.01
CA LEU A 83 -8.76 -5.77 -4.10
C LEU A 83 -8.53 -4.73 -2.99
N ASP A 84 -8.56 -5.20 -1.75
CA ASP A 84 -8.24 -4.42 -0.54
C ASP A 84 -7.43 -5.28 0.45
N PRO A 85 -6.28 -4.80 0.96
CA PRO A 85 -5.65 -3.50 0.67
C PRO A 85 -4.99 -3.43 -0.71
N ILE A 86 -5.02 -2.23 -1.32
CA ILE A 86 -4.23 -1.86 -2.51
C ILE A 86 -3.84 -0.37 -2.45
N VAL A 87 -2.59 -0.04 -2.81
CA VAL A 87 -2.13 1.34 -3.01
C VAL A 87 -2.55 1.81 -4.41
N LEU A 88 -3.25 2.95 -4.51
CA LEU A 88 -3.65 3.55 -5.78
C LEU A 88 -2.99 4.92 -5.94
N TYR A 89 -2.13 5.04 -6.95
CA TYR A 89 -1.55 6.32 -7.36
C TYR A 89 -2.10 6.74 -8.71
N VAL A 90 -2.16 8.06 -8.91
CA VAL A 90 -2.48 8.65 -10.21
C VAL A 90 -1.54 9.79 -10.51
N GLY A 91 -1.11 9.91 -11.77
CA GLY A 91 -0.18 10.96 -12.18
C GLY A 91 -0.39 11.43 -13.60
N GLY A 92 0.04 12.67 -13.86
CA GLY A 92 0.05 13.28 -15.18
C GLY A 92 -0.76 14.58 -15.23
N ASN A 93 -1.34 14.87 -16.39
CA ASN A 93 -2.14 16.06 -16.64
C ASN A 93 -3.62 15.65 -16.65
N LEU A 94 -4.20 15.63 -15.46
CA LEU A 94 -5.45 14.93 -15.16
C LEU A 94 -6.71 15.71 -15.54
N VAL A 95 -6.60 17.03 -15.75
CA VAL A 95 -7.72 17.92 -16.06
C VAL A 95 -7.37 18.85 -17.22
N VAL A 96 -8.38 19.21 -18.02
CA VAL A 96 -8.22 20.25 -19.05
C VAL A 96 -8.25 21.64 -18.42
N GLY A 97 -7.36 22.53 -18.87
CA GLY A 97 -7.37 23.95 -18.50
C GLY A 97 -6.39 24.30 -17.36
N LYS A 98 -6.66 25.41 -16.67
CA LYS A 98 -5.77 26.01 -15.64
C LYS A 98 -6.35 25.81 -14.24
N THR A 99 -6.64 24.57 -13.87
CA THR A 99 -7.06 24.24 -12.52
C THR A 99 -5.82 24.12 -11.61
N PRO A 100 -5.78 24.79 -10.45
CA PRO A 100 -4.67 24.64 -9.51
C PRO A 100 -4.49 23.18 -9.08
N PHE A 101 -3.24 22.72 -8.99
CA PHE A 101 -2.94 21.33 -8.66
C PHE A 101 -3.56 20.88 -7.34
N SER A 102 -3.59 21.74 -6.30
CA SER A 102 -4.21 21.40 -5.02
C SER A 102 -5.69 20.98 -5.14
N VAL A 103 -6.44 21.62 -6.04
CA VAL A 103 -7.85 21.29 -6.30
C VAL A 103 -7.95 19.94 -7.02
N VAL A 104 -7.03 19.67 -7.95
CA VAL A 104 -6.94 18.38 -8.64
C VAL A 104 -6.59 17.28 -7.64
N GLU A 105 -5.56 17.48 -6.82
CA GLU A 105 -5.14 16.54 -5.80
C GLU A 105 -6.28 16.18 -4.83
N GLU A 106 -6.96 17.18 -4.26
CA GLU A 106 -8.11 16.94 -3.38
C GLU A 106 -9.22 16.16 -4.06
N LYS A 107 -9.47 16.43 -5.34
CA LYS A 107 -10.49 15.72 -6.12
C LYS A 107 -10.16 14.23 -6.25
N PHE A 108 -8.95 13.89 -6.69
CA PHE A 108 -8.57 12.48 -6.88
C PHE A 108 -8.39 11.74 -5.55
N LYS A 109 -7.94 12.43 -4.48
CA LYS A 109 -7.96 11.84 -3.12
C LYS A 109 -9.36 11.49 -2.66
N ARG A 110 -10.36 12.34 -2.93
CA ARG A 110 -11.78 12.03 -2.65
C ARG A 110 -12.32 10.86 -3.48
N MET A 111 -11.79 10.62 -4.67
CA MET A 111 -12.10 9.43 -5.47
C MET A 111 -11.43 8.15 -4.94
N GLY A 112 -10.61 8.26 -3.90
CA GLY A 112 -9.98 7.12 -3.23
C GLY A 112 -8.55 6.82 -3.67
N PHE A 113 -7.88 7.71 -4.42
CA PHE A 113 -6.44 7.59 -4.65
C PHE A 113 -5.64 7.96 -3.40
N ASP A 114 -4.61 7.18 -3.11
CA ASP A 114 -3.72 7.41 -1.97
C ASP A 114 -2.80 8.62 -2.24
N ARG A 115 -2.31 8.77 -3.48
CA ARG A 115 -1.47 9.90 -3.91
C ARG A 115 -1.75 10.33 -5.34
N VAL A 116 -1.50 11.61 -5.59
CA VAL A 116 -1.70 12.28 -6.87
C VAL A 116 -0.40 13.03 -7.20
N PHE A 117 0.09 12.91 -8.43
CA PHE A 117 1.34 13.51 -8.84
C PHE A 117 1.21 14.33 -10.12
N THR A 118 1.99 15.41 -10.19
CA THR A 118 2.17 16.17 -11.42
C THR A 118 3.16 15.47 -12.36
N PRO A 119 3.20 15.81 -13.66
CA PRO A 119 4.12 15.21 -14.62
C PRO A 119 5.61 15.47 -14.33
N ASP A 120 5.93 16.52 -13.56
CA ASP A 120 7.27 17.01 -13.25
C ASP A 120 7.84 16.47 -11.92
N ILE A 121 7.13 15.57 -11.25
CA ILE A 121 7.56 14.99 -9.97
C ILE A 121 8.88 14.20 -10.12
N ASP A 122 9.72 14.24 -9.08
CA ASP A 122 10.88 13.35 -8.99
C ASP A 122 10.44 11.91 -8.73
N LEU A 123 10.73 11.02 -9.69
CA LEU A 123 10.37 9.61 -9.59
C LEU A 123 11.06 8.90 -8.42
N LYS A 124 12.23 9.36 -7.96
CA LYS A 124 12.86 8.80 -6.76
C LYS A 124 12.01 9.02 -5.52
N GLN A 125 11.47 10.22 -5.36
CA GLN A 125 10.52 10.52 -4.29
C GLN A 125 9.28 9.63 -4.40
N VAL A 126 8.74 9.43 -5.61
CA VAL A 126 7.57 8.55 -5.82
C VAL A 126 7.89 7.11 -5.40
N ALA A 127 9.07 6.58 -5.73
CA ALA A 127 9.47 5.23 -5.33
C ALA A 127 9.63 5.08 -3.81
N GLU A 128 10.20 6.07 -3.13
CA GLU A 128 10.32 6.07 -1.66
C GLU A 128 8.94 6.07 -0.99
N LEU A 129 8.05 6.96 -1.42
CA LEU A 129 6.67 7.02 -0.94
C LEU A 129 5.92 5.71 -1.21
N LEU A 130 6.12 5.11 -2.39
CA LEU A 130 5.49 3.86 -2.75
C LEU A 130 5.90 2.71 -1.82
N ARG A 131 7.19 2.59 -1.51
CA ARG A 131 7.68 1.58 -0.55
C ARG A 131 7.10 1.83 0.85
N GLN A 132 7.01 3.08 1.27
CA GLN A 132 6.43 3.44 2.55
C GLN A 132 4.95 3.04 2.61
N ASP A 133 4.14 3.45 1.64
CA ASP A 133 2.71 3.19 1.62
C ASP A 133 2.40 1.68 1.52
N ILE A 134 3.18 0.93 0.72
CA ILE A 134 3.09 -0.54 0.68
C ILE A 134 3.40 -1.12 2.07
N LYS A 135 4.47 -0.68 2.72
CA LYS A 135 4.83 -1.16 4.05
C LYS A 135 3.75 -0.83 5.09
N GLU A 136 3.15 0.35 5.04
CA GLU A 136 2.10 0.76 5.97
C GLU A 136 0.81 -0.07 5.77
N LYS A 137 0.37 -0.26 4.52
CA LYS A 137 -0.85 -1.03 4.22
C LYS A 137 -0.70 -2.53 4.45
N PHE A 138 0.45 -3.11 4.11
CA PHE A 138 0.64 -4.57 4.14
C PHE A 138 1.49 -5.06 5.33
N GLY A 139 2.33 -4.20 5.92
CA GLY A 139 3.20 -4.55 7.06
C GLY A 139 2.49 -4.60 8.41
N SER A 140 1.27 -4.08 8.50
CA SER A 140 0.45 -4.06 9.72
C SER A 140 0.07 -5.46 10.26
N SER A 141 0.28 -6.52 9.47
CA SER A 141 -0.04 -7.90 9.87
C SER A 141 1.07 -8.62 10.66
N LEU A 142 2.30 -8.09 10.72
CA LEU A 142 3.43 -8.77 11.41
C LEU A 142 3.64 -8.30 12.87
N ASN A 143 3.30 -7.06 13.20
CA ASN A 143 3.51 -6.51 14.54
C ASN A 143 2.53 -7.04 15.61
N GLY A 144 1.47 -7.74 15.19
CA GLY A 144 0.47 -8.34 16.08
C GLY A 144 0.90 -9.66 16.74
N GLN A 145 1.97 -10.32 16.25
CA GLN A 145 2.44 -11.60 16.77
C GLN A 145 3.63 -11.47 17.74
N GLU A 146 4.52 -10.49 17.53
CA GLU A 146 5.66 -10.24 18.43
C GLU A 146 5.21 -9.66 19.79
N ASN A 147 4.21 -8.77 19.78
CA ASN A 147 3.68 -8.21 21.04
C ASN A 147 2.88 -9.24 21.88
N LYS A 148 2.22 -10.22 21.24
CA LYS A 148 1.50 -11.28 21.96
C LYS A 148 2.43 -12.31 22.59
N SER A 149 3.52 -12.65 21.91
CA SER A 149 4.51 -13.60 22.42
C SER A 149 5.31 -13.01 23.59
N GLN A 150 5.78 -11.76 23.49
CA GLN A 150 6.47 -11.09 24.60
C GLN A 150 5.55 -10.81 25.81
N SER A 151 4.29 -10.40 25.58
CA SER A 151 3.35 -10.17 26.69
C SER A 151 2.92 -11.46 27.39
N ASN A 152 2.78 -12.57 26.67
CA ASN A 152 2.50 -13.87 27.27
C ASN A 152 3.71 -14.39 28.07
N GLN A 153 4.92 -14.20 27.56
CA GLN A 153 6.15 -14.63 28.23
C GLN A 153 6.41 -13.82 29.51
N ASN A 154 6.19 -12.50 29.48
CA ASN A 154 6.29 -11.64 30.66
C ASN A 154 5.20 -11.95 31.71
N LYS A 155 3.97 -12.27 31.29
CA LYS A 155 2.92 -12.73 32.22
C LYS A 155 3.30 -14.06 32.90
N GLN A 156 3.84 -15.02 32.16
CA GLN A 156 4.28 -16.31 32.72
C GLN A 156 5.43 -16.15 33.71
N LEU A 157 6.43 -15.33 33.38
CA LEU A 157 7.57 -15.03 34.27
C LEU A 157 7.12 -14.31 35.56
N SER A 158 6.16 -13.38 35.46
CA SER A 158 5.62 -12.69 36.65
C SER A 158 4.82 -13.62 37.57
N GLN A 159 4.07 -14.59 37.03
CA GLN A 159 3.31 -15.55 37.83
C GLN A 159 4.22 -16.57 38.52
N ALA A 160 5.27 -17.04 37.83
CA ALA A 160 6.27 -17.93 38.42
C ALA A 160 7.05 -17.27 39.57
N ALA A 161 7.41 -15.99 39.42
CA ALA A 161 8.11 -15.24 40.47
C ALA A 161 7.26 -15.02 41.73
N GLN A 162 5.95 -14.84 41.58
CA GLN A 162 5.01 -14.70 42.71
C GLN A 162 4.77 -16.03 43.44
N ALA A 163 4.78 -17.17 42.72
CA ALA A 163 4.62 -18.48 43.32
C ALA A 163 5.85 -18.92 44.15
N ASP A 164 7.07 -18.56 43.74
CA ASP A 164 8.29 -18.93 44.47
C ASP A 164 8.47 -18.14 45.77
N GLN A 165 7.92 -16.92 45.86
CA GLN A 165 7.95 -16.13 47.11
C GLN A 165 6.98 -16.66 48.18
N ASN A 166 5.85 -17.25 47.78
CA ASN A 166 4.88 -17.82 48.72
C ASN A 166 5.28 -19.20 49.27
N ASN A 167 6.27 -19.88 48.66
CA ASN A 167 6.68 -21.22 49.06
C ASN A 167 7.95 -21.27 49.94
N ARG A 168 8.49 -20.12 50.35
CA ARG A 168 9.65 -20.01 51.27
C ARG A 168 9.29 -19.67 52.71
N GLN A 169 8.02 -19.74 53.08
CA GLN A 169 7.61 -19.78 54.50
C GLN A 169 7.49 -21.25 54.91
N GLU A 170 8.62 -21.84 55.29
CA GLU A 170 8.67 -23.15 55.94
C GLU A 170 8.10 -23.11 57.38
N PRO A 171 7.67 -24.27 57.91
CA PRO A 171 6.81 -24.35 59.08
C PRO A 171 7.63 -24.32 60.38
N GLU A 172 7.44 -23.29 61.21
CA GLU A 172 7.93 -23.34 62.60
C GLU A 172 6.98 -24.17 63.47
N GLY A 173 7.47 -25.34 63.89
CA GLY A 173 7.46 -25.67 65.30
C GLY A 173 6.26 -26.45 65.84
N SER A 174 6.28 -27.76 65.58
CA SER A 174 5.71 -28.75 66.52
C SER A 174 6.42 -28.64 67.88
N ARG A 175 5.67 -28.41 68.96
CA ARG A 175 6.07 -28.84 70.31
C ARG A 175 4.86 -29.11 71.20
N THR A 176 4.66 -30.42 71.39
CA THR A 176 4.02 -31.13 72.50
C THR A 176 4.08 -30.41 73.86
N LYS A 177 2.92 -30.31 74.53
CA LYS A 177 2.55 -31.15 75.70
C LYS A 177 1.08 -30.92 76.06
#